data_AF-A0A061NVQ5-F1
#
_entry.id   AF-A0A061NVQ5-F1
#
_cell.length_a   1.000
_cell.length_b   1.000
_cell.length_c   1.000
_cell.angle_alpha   90.00
_cell.angle_beta   90.00
_cell.angle_gamma   90.00
#
_symmetry.space_group_name_H-M   'P 1'
#
loop_
_entity.id
_entity.type
_entity.pdbx_description
1 polymer ?
#
loop_
_entity_poly.entity_id
_entity_poly.type
_entity_poly.pdbx_seq_one_letter_code
_entity_poly.pdbx_strand_id
1 'polypeptide(L)'
;MAFRYPNGKLYEKKVSPSKKTDDGNANRGMTLEDDLNSSIHHYLQIGKAVIHKKPTPVQIVSVDYPKRTRAKITEAYFRQASTTDYNGIYKGYHLDFEAKETHQKQSFPLKNIHDHQMEHLNAVTAHGGLAFLILRFAHSKETYVLKAEDFMKLKAETDRKSIKKR
;
A
#
# COMPACT_ATOMS: atom_id res chain seq x y z
N MET A 1 30.03 17.17 -39.93
CA MET A 1 29.52 18.13 -40.93
C MET A 1 28.15 18.63 -40.48
N ALA A 2 27.97 19.94 -40.34
CA ALA A 2 26.67 20.52 -39.97
C ALA A 2 25.81 20.67 -41.24
N PHE A 3 24.71 19.92 -41.32
CA PHE A 3 23.75 20.07 -42.40
C PHE A 3 22.96 21.38 -42.20
N ARG A 4 22.94 22.23 -43.22
CA ARG A 4 22.20 23.50 -43.21
C ARG A 4 21.14 23.46 -44.31
N TYR A 5 19.97 24.02 -44.04
CA TYR A 5 18.93 24.17 -45.05
C TYR A 5 19.26 25.32 -46.02
N PRO A 6 18.66 25.34 -47.23
CA PRO A 6 18.86 26.39 -48.23
C PRO A 6 18.58 27.82 -47.73
N ASN A 7 17.82 27.97 -46.64
CA ASN A 7 17.50 29.26 -46.01
C ASN A 7 18.48 29.61 -44.86
N GLY A 8 19.66 28.99 -44.79
CA GLY A 8 20.72 29.30 -43.83
C GLY A 8 20.50 28.77 -42.40
N LYS A 9 19.33 28.22 -42.08
CA LYS A 9 19.03 27.65 -40.76
C LYS A 9 19.76 26.32 -40.55
N LEU A 10 20.34 26.14 -39.36
CA LEU A 10 20.97 24.90 -38.92
C LEU A 10 19.92 23.79 -38.79
N TYR A 11 20.25 22.58 -39.24
CA TYR A 11 19.41 21.41 -39.03
C TYR A 11 19.42 21.02 -37.54
N GLU A 12 18.32 21.29 -36.84
CA GLU A 12 18.08 20.75 -35.50
C GLU A 12 17.23 19.48 -35.61
N LYS A 13 17.79 18.35 -35.17
CA LYS A 13 17.06 17.08 -35.07
C LYS A 13 16.00 17.22 -33.98
N LYS A 14 14.74 17.50 -34.37
CA LYS A 14 13.60 17.46 -33.44
C LYS A 14 13.46 16.03 -32.91
N VAL A 15 13.92 15.79 -31.69
CA VAL A 15 13.54 14.62 -30.92
C VAL A 15 12.05 14.79 -30.66
N SER A 16 11.23 13.95 -31.27
CA SER A 16 9.80 13.89 -30.99
C SER A 16 9.63 13.74 -29.48
N PRO A 17 8.78 14.55 -28.81
CA PRO A 17 8.47 14.31 -27.42
C PRO A 17 7.94 12.88 -27.34
N SER A 18 8.55 12.05 -26.47
CA SER A 18 7.98 10.76 -26.13
C SER A 18 6.51 11.00 -25.81
N LYS A 19 5.62 10.31 -26.54
CA LYS A 19 4.19 10.32 -26.20
C LYS A 19 4.13 10.05 -24.70
N LYS A 20 3.65 11.04 -23.93
CA LYS A 20 3.15 10.77 -22.59
C LYS A 20 2.18 9.62 -22.78
N THR A 21 2.51 8.47 -22.19
CA THR A 21 1.55 7.39 -22.09
C THR A 21 0.38 7.99 -21.36
N ASP A 22 -0.70 8.18 -22.11
CA ASP A 22 -2.04 8.37 -21.59
C ASP A 22 -2.21 7.38 -20.43
N ASP A 23 -2.63 7.85 -19.27
CA ASP A 23 -3.00 7.02 -18.11
C ASP A 23 -4.31 6.25 -18.41
N GLY A 24 -4.38 5.66 -19.61
CA GLY A 24 -5.36 4.68 -20.05
C GLY A 24 -4.85 3.28 -19.75
N ASN A 25 -4.64 2.96 -18.48
CA ASN A 25 -4.43 1.59 -18.01
C ASN A 25 -5.67 1.10 -17.24
N ALA A 26 -6.85 1.27 -17.83
CA ALA A 26 -8.13 0.92 -17.22
C ALA A 26 -8.37 -0.59 -16.99
N ASN A 27 -7.37 -1.47 -17.15
CA ASN A 27 -7.53 -2.92 -16.91
C ASN A 27 -6.21 -3.72 -16.72
N ARG A 28 -5.07 -3.08 -16.42
CA ARG A 28 -3.92 -3.83 -15.87
C ARG A 28 -4.21 -4.01 -14.39
N GLY A 29 -4.60 -5.23 -13.99
CA GLY A 29 -5.24 -5.57 -12.72
C GLY A 29 -4.87 -4.66 -11.55
N MET A 30 -5.87 -4.00 -10.99
CA MET A 30 -5.74 -3.16 -9.80
C MET A 30 -4.99 -3.93 -8.71
N THR A 31 -4.03 -3.25 -8.08
CA THR A 31 -3.31 -3.82 -6.94
C THR A 31 -4.28 -4.01 -5.78
N LEU A 32 -3.96 -4.86 -4.81
CA LEU A 32 -4.77 -4.96 -3.59
C LEU A 32 -4.95 -3.59 -2.92
N GLU A 33 -3.92 -2.74 -2.96
CA GLU A 33 -3.97 -1.40 -2.39
C GLU A 33 -4.98 -0.49 -3.11
N ASP A 34 -5.01 -0.48 -4.44
CA ASP A 34 -5.96 0.34 -5.21
C ASP A 34 -7.41 -0.05 -4.92
N ASP A 35 -7.69 -1.36 -4.88
CA ASP A 35 -9.03 -1.87 -4.56
C ASP A 35 -9.45 -1.50 -3.13
N LEU A 36 -8.53 -1.56 -2.18
CA LEU A 36 -8.79 -1.16 -0.79
C LEU A 36 -9.05 0.33 -0.69
N ASN A 37 -8.24 1.17 -1.32
CA ASN A 37 -8.43 2.62 -1.32
C ASN A 37 -9.77 3.01 -1.93
N SER A 38 -10.16 2.38 -3.06
CA SER A 38 -11.46 2.57 -3.69
C SER A 38 -12.62 2.14 -2.78
N SER A 39 -12.50 0.97 -2.14
CA SER A 39 -13.52 0.45 -1.20
C SER A 39 -13.67 1.32 0.04
N ILE A 40 -12.55 1.78 0.62
CA ILE A 40 -12.51 2.67 1.77
C ILE A 40 -13.17 4.01 1.43
N HIS A 41 -12.82 4.59 0.27
CA HIS A 41 -13.43 5.83 -0.20
C HIS A 41 -14.95 5.67 -0.37
N HIS A 42 -15.40 4.56 -0.97
CA HIS A 42 -16.82 4.26 -1.08
C HIS A 42 -17.51 4.18 0.28
N TYR A 43 -16.91 3.48 1.26
CA TYR A 43 -17.46 3.40 2.63
C TYR A 43 -17.55 4.74 3.34
N LEU A 44 -16.60 5.65 3.10
CA LEU A 44 -16.66 7.01 3.60
C LEU A 44 -17.82 7.79 2.96
N GLN A 45 -17.98 7.71 1.64
CA GLN A 45 -19.01 8.42 0.89
C GLN A 45 -20.44 8.04 1.31
N ILE A 46 -20.68 6.75 1.57
CA ILE A 46 -22.00 6.27 2.02
C ILE A 46 -22.19 6.36 3.53
N GLY A 47 -21.24 6.95 4.27
CA GLY A 47 -21.31 7.10 5.73
C GLY A 47 -21.27 5.78 6.50
N LYS A 48 -20.69 4.70 5.94
CA LYS A 48 -20.66 3.37 6.55
C LYS A 48 -19.49 3.18 7.51
N ALA A 49 -18.30 3.68 7.17
CA ALA A 49 -17.10 3.60 8.00
C ALA A 49 -16.14 4.74 7.65
N VAL A 50 -15.29 5.13 8.60
CA VAL A 50 -14.20 6.10 8.37
C VAL A 50 -12.89 5.37 8.58
N ILE A 51 -12.18 5.06 7.49
CA ILE A 51 -10.95 4.27 7.48
C ILE A 51 -9.91 5.02 6.65
N HIS A 52 -8.65 5.00 7.06
CA HIS A 52 -7.55 5.63 6.35
C HIS A 52 -6.31 4.73 6.32
N LYS A 53 -5.51 4.89 5.27
CA LYS A 53 -4.15 4.34 5.21
C LYS A 53 -3.20 5.28 5.95
N LYS A 54 -2.34 4.73 6.80
CA LYS A 54 -1.26 5.47 7.44
C LYS A 54 -0.19 5.81 6.39
N PRO A 55 0.32 7.04 6.36
CA PRO A 55 1.39 7.40 5.43
C PRO A 55 2.66 6.63 5.77
N THR A 56 3.48 6.37 4.76
CA THR A 56 4.78 5.71 4.96
C THR A 56 5.64 6.53 5.93
N PRO A 57 6.13 5.94 7.03
CA PRO A 57 6.89 6.68 8.02
C PRO A 57 8.25 7.10 7.46
N VAL A 58 8.51 8.40 7.46
CA VAL A 58 9.76 9.01 7.03
C VAL A 58 10.32 9.90 8.13
N GLN A 59 11.63 9.81 8.35
CA GLN A 59 12.35 10.75 9.18
C GLN A 59 12.86 11.89 8.31
N ILE A 60 12.29 13.07 8.51
CA ILE A 60 12.71 14.28 7.83
C ILE A 60 13.98 14.80 8.53
N VAL A 61 15.03 15.04 7.74
CA VAL A 61 16.33 15.53 8.24
C VAL A 61 16.52 16.99 7.90
N SER A 62 16.17 17.36 6.67
CA SER A 62 16.32 18.73 6.18
C SER A 62 15.11 19.15 5.35
N VAL A 63 14.72 20.42 5.55
CA VAL A 63 13.59 21.06 4.87
C VAL A 63 14.03 22.45 4.42
N ASP A 64 13.79 22.72 3.15
CA ASP A 64 13.95 24.03 2.52
C ASP A 64 12.60 24.75 2.42
N TYR A 65 12.61 26.08 2.60
CA TYR A 65 11.42 26.94 2.59
C TYR A 65 11.56 28.05 1.54
N PRO A 66 11.44 27.72 0.24
CA PRO A 66 11.63 28.70 -0.83
C PRO A 66 10.60 29.84 -0.82
N LYS A 67 9.42 29.63 -0.20
CA LYS A 67 8.38 30.65 0.04
C LYS A 67 7.62 30.31 1.32
N ARG A 68 6.99 31.30 1.97
CA ARG A 68 6.18 31.10 3.21
C ARG A 68 5.08 30.04 3.10
N THR A 69 4.63 29.70 1.89
CA THR A 69 3.52 28.76 1.63
C THR A 69 3.97 27.37 1.17
N ARG A 70 5.28 27.11 1.03
CA ARG A 70 5.79 25.83 0.52
C ARG A 70 7.01 25.38 1.31
N ALA A 71 6.90 24.19 1.90
CA ALA A 71 8.02 23.44 2.45
C ALA A 71 8.45 22.37 1.44
N LYS A 72 9.75 22.22 1.23
CA LYS A 72 10.35 21.19 0.39
C LYS A 72 11.26 20.33 1.27
N ILE A 73 10.90 19.07 1.45
CA ILE A 73 11.80 18.10 2.10
C ILE A 73 12.99 17.88 1.16
N THR A 74 14.21 18.14 1.64
CA THR A 74 15.46 18.01 0.87
C THR A 74 16.18 16.71 1.20
N GLU A 75 16.07 16.23 2.44
CA GLU A 75 16.65 14.97 2.89
C GLU A 75 15.70 14.27 3.87
N ALA A 76 15.45 12.99 3.63
CA ALA A 76 14.68 12.14 4.53
C ALA A 76 15.14 10.68 4.42
N TYR A 77 15.00 9.95 5.52
CA TYR A 77 15.26 8.51 5.59
C TYR A 77 13.97 7.76 5.87
N PHE A 78 13.74 6.63 5.22
CA PHE A 78 12.63 5.75 5.57
C PHE A 78 12.83 5.19 6.98
N ARG A 79 11.76 5.16 7.77
CA ARG A 79 11.74 4.45 9.04
C ARG A 79 10.99 3.14 8.90
N GLN A 80 11.36 2.16 9.72
CA GLN A 80 10.57 0.95 9.85
C GLN A 80 9.23 1.32 10.53
N ALA A 81 8.12 0.91 9.92
CA ALA A 81 6.81 1.05 10.56
C ALA A 81 6.74 0.15 11.79
N SER A 82 6.16 0.63 12.89
CA SER A 82 5.90 -0.17 14.09
C SER A 82 4.45 -0.66 14.17
N THR A 83 3.60 -0.18 13.27
CA THR A 83 2.17 -0.49 13.25
C THR A 83 1.75 -0.93 11.85
N THR A 84 0.54 -1.45 11.76
CA THR A 84 -0.19 -1.77 10.52
C THR A 84 -0.52 -0.56 9.66
N ASP A 85 -0.82 -0.83 8.39
CA ASP A 85 -1.04 0.20 7.37
C ASP A 85 -2.43 0.86 7.41
N TYR A 86 -3.49 0.22 7.90
CA TYR A 86 -4.85 0.79 7.85
C TYR A 86 -5.53 0.80 9.22
N ASN A 87 -6.21 1.90 9.53
CA ASN A 87 -7.04 1.99 10.73
C ASN A 87 -8.25 2.91 10.53
N GLY A 88 -9.20 2.84 11.47
CA GLY A 88 -10.43 3.59 11.38
C GLY A 88 -11.44 3.30 12.48
N ILE A 89 -12.69 3.65 12.20
CA ILE A 89 -13.84 3.41 13.05
C ILE A 89 -15.02 2.89 12.24
N TYR A 90 -15.70 1.90 12.80
CA TYR A 90 -16.93 1.33 12.26
C TYR A 90 -17.90 1.06 13.40
N LYS A 91 -19.08 1.72 13.37
CA LYS A 91 -20.13 1.58 14.40
C LYS A 91 -19.62 1.74 15.85
N GLY A 92 -18.72 2.69 16.08
CA GLY A 92 -18.11 2.93 17.40
C GLY A 92 -16.95 2.00 17.77
N TYR A 93 -16.67 0.96 16.99
CA TYR A 93 -15.52 0.09 17.19
C TYR A 93 -14.30 0.61 16.46
N HIS A 94 -13.17 0.65 17.16
CA HIS A 94 -11.87 0.85 16.51
C HIS A 94 -11.59 -0.33 15.57
N LEU A 95 -11.13 -0.02 14.37
CA LEU A 95 -10.82 -0.99 13.33
C LEU A 95 -9.35 -0.79 12.93
N ASP A 96 -8.60 -1.87 12.83
CA ASP A 96 -7.19 -1.85 12.46
C ASP A 96 -6.87 -3.10 11.62
N PHE A 97 -6.23 -2.94 10.46
CA PHE A 97 -5.86 -4.09 9.64
C PHE A 97 -4.61 -3.87 8.80
N GLU A 98 -4.02 -4.99 8.42
CA GLU A 98 -2.90 -5.06 7.48
C GLU A 98 -3.35 -5.78 6.21
N ALA A 99 -2.86 -5.33 5.05
CA ALA A 99 -3.22 -5.91 3.77
C ALA A 99 -1.98 -6.40 3.03
N LYS A 100 -1.93 -7.67 2.68
CA LYS A 100 -0.80 -8.27 1.96
C LYS A 100 -1.27 -9.10 0.79
N GLU A 101 -0.55 -9.01 -0.31
CA GLU A 101 -0.76 -9.85 -1.47
C GLU A 101 0.39 -10.85 -1.68
N THR A 102 0.07 -11.98 -2.29
CA THR A 102 1.03 -13.00 -2.70
C THR A 102 0.74 -13.47 -4.12
N HIS A 103 1.80 -13.70 -4.89
CA HIS A 103 1.71 -14.34 -6.21
C HIS A 103 1.81 -15.88 -6.13
N GLN A 104 2.06 -16.43 -4.95
CA GLN A 104 2.04 -17.88 -4.73
C GLN A 104 0.63 -18.41 -4.93
N LYS A 105 0.48 -19.57 -5.58
CA LYS A 105 -0.83 -20.08 -6.00
C LYS A 105 -1.63 -20.74 -4.87
N GLN A 106 -0.94 -21.39 -3.94
CA GLN A 106 -1.54 -22.32 -2.96
C GLN A 106 -1.09 -22.07 -1.52
N SER A 107 -0.23 -21.09 -1.28
CA SER A 107 0.23 -20.75 0.07
C SER A 107 0.54 -19.27 0.24
N PHE A 108 0.38 -18.79 1.46
CA PHE A 108 0.75 -17.45 1.88
C PHE A 108 2.04 -17.52 2.71
N PRO A 109 3.17 -16.95 2.25
CA PRO A 109 4.41 -16.93 3.03
C PRO A 109 4.28 -16.09 4.30
N LEU A 110 4.57 -16.68 5.46
CA LEU A 110 4.44 -15.98 6.75
C LEU A 110 5.38 -14.77 6.87
N LYS A 111 6.54 -14.83 6.21
CA LYS A 111 7.52 -13.74 6.17
C LYS A 111 6.99 -12.42 5.59
N ASN A 112 5.86 -12.46 4.86
CA ASN A 112 5.25 -11.25 4.30
C ASN A 112 4.54 -10.41 5.36
N ILE A 113 4.33 -10.96 6.55
CA ILE A 113 3.76 -10.27 7.71
C ILE A 113 4.87 -10.19 8.76
N HIS A 114 5.22 -8.96 9.13
CA HIS A 114 6.29 -8.74 10.11
C HIS A 114 5.76 -8.91 11.54
N ASP A 115 6.60 -9.38 12.46
CA ASP A 115 6.20 -9.70 13.83
C ASP A 115 5.62 -8.48 14.57
N HIS A 116 6.23 -7.30 14.41
CA HIS A 116 5.73 -6.06 15.02
C HIS A 116 4.29 -5.70 14.57
N GLN A 117 3.89 -6.07 13.35
CA GLN A 117 2.52 -5.83 12.88
C GLN A 117 1.52 -6.74 13.62
N MET A 118 1.90 -7.99 13.87
CA MET A 118 1.06 -8.92 14.63
C MET A 118 1.02 -8.58 16.11
N GLU A 119 2.13 -8.14 16.70
CA GLU A 119 2.17 -7.63 18.07
C GLU A 119 1.21 -6.44 18.24
N HIS A 120 1.23 -5.49 17.30
CA HIS A 120 0.29 -4.36 17.28
C HIS A 120 -1.16 -4.82 17.15
N LEU A 121 -1.49 -5.70 16.20
CA LEU A 121 -2.85 -6.21 16.02
C LEU A 121 -3.35 -6.99 17.26
N ASN A 122 -2.47 -7.73 17.93
CA ASN A 122 -2.79 -8.42 19.17
C ASN A 122 -3.10 -7.43 20.29
N ALA A 123 -2.29 -6.36 20.43
CA ALA A 123 -2.57 -5.29 21.38
C ALA A 123 -3.91 -4.59 21.10
N VAL A 124 -4.24 -4.33 19.83
CA VAL A 124 -5.54 -3.77 19.42
C VAL A 124 -6.69 -4.70 19.83
N THR A 125 -6.55 -6.00 19.54
CA THR A 125 -7.57 -7.00 19.89
C THR A 125 -7.79 -7.07 21.40
N ALA A 126 -6.71 -7.07 22.18
CA ALA A 126 -6.75 -7.09 23.64
C ALA A 126 -7.49 -5.89 24.26
N HIS A 127 -7.58 -4.77 23.55
CA HIS A 127 -8.30 -3.57 23.96
C HIS A 127 -9.71 -3.45 23.34
N GLY A 128 -10.23 -4.53 22.74
CA GLY A 128 -11.58 -4.58 22.18
C GLY A 128 -11.71 -3.98 20.77
N GLY A 129 -10.60 -3.73 20.09
CA GLY A 129 -10.59 -3.31 18.68
C GLY A 129 -10.80 -4.48 17.72
N LEU A 130 -11.33 -4.16 16.53
CA LEU A 130 -11.48 -5.11 15.42
C LEU A 130 -10.18 -5.17 14.62
N ALA A 131 -9.36 -6.18 14.90
CA ALA A 131 -8.05 -6.39 14.27
C ALA A 131 -8.05 -7.61 13.33
N PHE A 132 -7.68 -7.40 12.07
CA PHE A 132 -7.66 -8.47 11.06
C PHE A 132 -6.62 -8.24 9.96
N LEU A 133 -6.46 -9.24 9.10
CA LEU A 133 -5.61 -9.23 7.92
C LEU A 133 -6.47 -9.39 6.68
N ILE A 134 -6.12 -8.68 5.62
CA ILE A 134 -6.64 -8.90 4.27
C ILE A 134 -5.55 -9.54 3.44
N LEU A 135 -5.76 -10.79 3.01
CA LEU A 135 -4.78 -11.56 2.26
C LEU A 135 -5.29 -11.84 0.85
N ARG A 136 -4.54 -11.39 -0.17
CA ARG A 136 -4.89 -11.64 -1.58
C ARG A 136 -3.94 -12.62 -2.25
N PHE A 137 -4.51 -13.64 -2.88
CA PHE A 137 -3.81 -14.53 -3.81
C PHE A 137 -3.95 -13.97 -5.23
N ALA A 138 -2.97 -13.19 -5.69
CA ALA A 138 -3.06 -12.41 -6.93
C ALA A 138 -3.33 -13.29 -8.16
N HIS A 139 -2.80 -14.51 -8.20
CA HIS A 139 -2.99 -15.43 -9.33
C HIS A 139 -4.43 -15.93 -9.46
N SER A 140 -5.09 -16.25 -8.34
CA SER A 140 -6.48 -16.72 -8.34
C SER A 140 -7.50 -15.59 -8.13
N LYS A 141 -7.03 -14.36 -7.89
CA LYS A 141 -7.85 -13.19 -7.53
C LYS A 141 -8.76 -13.41 -6.32
N GLU A 142 -8.33 -14.28 -5.41
CA GLU A 142 -9.08 -14.57 -4.20
C GLU A 142 -8.56 -13.71 -3.05
N THR A 143 -9.48 -13.08 -2.32
CA THR A 143 -9.17 -12.22 -1.18
C THR A 143 -9.86 -12.77 0.05
N TYR A 144 -9.10 -12.93 1.12
CA TYR A 144 -9.56 -13.48 2.39
C TYR A 144 -9.44 -12.43 3.49
N VAL A 145 -10.38 -12.46 4.42
CA VAL A 145 -10.29 -11.73 5.69
C VAL A 145 -10.00 -12.74 6.78
N LEU A 146 -8.94 -12.51 7.54
CA LEU A 146 -8.52 -13.39 8.62
C LEU A 146 -8.37 -12.57 9.90
N LYS A 147 -9.06 -12.95 10.98
CA LYS A 147 -8.89 -12.25 12.26
C LYS A 147 -7.46 -12.41 12.75
N ALA A 148 -6.94 -11.39 13.44
CA ALA A 148 -5.58 -11.42 13.95
C ALA A 148 -5.33 -12.62 14.87
N GLU A 149 -6.29 -12.95 15.75
CA GLU A 149 -6.23 -14.11 16.63
C GLU A 149 -6.14 -15.44 15.87
N ASP A 150 -6.93 -15.59 14.81
CA ASP A 150 -6.94 -16.82 14.00
C ASP A 150 -5.63 -16.99 13.24
N PHE A 151 -5.06 -15.89 12.72
CA PHE A 151 -3.73 -15.92 12.13
C PHE A 151 -2.65 -16.33 13.14
N MET A 152 -2.71 -15.82 14.37
CA MET A 152 -1.76 -16.18 15.43
C MET A 152 -1.85 -17.65 15.81
N LYS A 153 -3.07 -18.19 15.94
CA LYS A 153 -3.29 -19.63 16.19
C LYS A 153 -2.70 -20.47 15.05
N LEU A 154 -3.01 -20.12 13.81
CA LEU A 154 -2.46 -20.81 12.63
C LEU A 154 -0.94 -20.74 12.57
N LYS A 155 -0.34 -19.60 12.94
CA LYS A 155 1.12 -19.41 12.98
C LYS A 155 1.76 -20.24 14.10
N ALA A 156 1.11 -20.40 15.24
CA ALA A 156 1.59 -21.20 16.36
C ALA A 156 1.47 -22.72 16.12
N GLU A 157 0.44 -23.16 15.39
CA GLU A 157 0.18 -24.57 15.11
C GLU A 157 1.00 -25.13 13.92
N THR A 158 1.64 -24.27 13.13
CA THR A 158 2.37 -24.67 11.92
C THR A 158 3.88 -24.60 12.09
N ASP A 159 4.57 -25.71 11.83
CA ASP A 159 6.04 -25.71 11.68
C ASP A 159 6.49 -25.14 10.32
N ARG A 160 5.54 -24.87 9.42
CA ARG A 160 5.81 -24.39 8.06
C ARG A 160 5.94 -22.87 8.01
N LYS A 161 6.88 -22.37 7.21
CA LYS A 161 7.06 -20.94 6.90
C LYS A 161 5.95 -20.31 6.02
N SER A 162 4.82 -21.00 5.85
CA SER A 162 3.70 -20.57 5.00
C SER A 162 2.39 -21.22 5.41
N ILE A 163 1.28 -20.49 5.30
CA ILE A 163 -0.08 -21.01 5.49
C ILE A 163 -0.62 -21.50 4.14
N LYS A 164 -1.18 -22.71 4.08
CA LYS A 164 -1.81 -23.20 2.85
C LYS A 164 -3.17 -22.53 2.66
N LYS A 165 -3.48 -22.22 1.41
CA LYS A 165 -4.84 -21.91 0.96
C LYS A 165 -5.70 -23.15 1.23
N ARG A 166 -6.71 -23.04 2.09
CA ARG A 166 -7.66 -24.09 2.44
C ARG A 166 -9.07 -23.55 2.31
#